data_AF-A0A956MAV1-F1
#
_entry.id   AF-A0A956MAV1-F1
#
_cell.length_a   1.000
_cell.length_b   1.000
_cell.length_c   1.000
_cell.angle_alpha   90.00
_cell.angle_beta   90.00
_cell.angle_gamma   90.00
#
_symmetry.space_group_name_H-M   'P 1'
#
loop_
_entity.id
_entity.type
_entity.pdbx_description
1 polymer ?
#
loop_
_entity_poly.entity_id
_entity_poly.type
_entity_poly.pdbx_seq_one_letter_code
_entity_poly.pdbx_strand_id
1 'polypeptide(L)'
;MNLSFNVPYPVAQIGNKPFAMALPALDFEARENQQALYTDEQEIVIGGNGEEISQNQVEEIDIDALVYEKARELSEENLQAPMQAVENLMAALQEKFEMDLGHLQNSAVKLAYAIAEKVVHQVAKESSQTIIAQVQEVLQNCKKELSSTLYLHPDDLKFLRENSEIISRIHDDFPALEFKASRELSRGGCKLENENGTIDATLEKQLHKISTELLQLR
;
A
#
# COMPACT_ATOMS: atom_id res chain seq x y z
N MET A 1 -30.75 -12.88 13.50
CA MET A 1 -30.28 -11.48 13.57
C MET A 1 -29.08 -11.38 12.63
N ASN A 2 -29.32 -10.98 11.38
CA ASN A 2 -28.27 -10.82 10.36
C ASN A 2 -27.96 -9.33 10.28
N LEU A 3 -26.74 -8.94 10.66
CA LEU A 3 -26.23 -7.58 10.54
C LEU A 3 -25.42 -7.49 9.26
N SER A 4 -26.06 -7.03 8.19
CA SER A 4 -25.39 -6.63 6.95
C SER A 4 -24.62 -5.34 7.20
N PHE A 5 -23.28 -5.42 7.18
CA PHE A 5 -22.41 -4.25 7.18
C PHE A 5 -22.44 -3.60 5.80
N ASN A 6 -23.08 -2.43 5.74
CA ASN A 6 -23.07 -1.53 4.60
C ASN A 6 -21.76 -0.72 4.62
N VAL A 7 -20.84 -1.00 3.70
CA VAL A 7 -19.60 -0.23 3.51
C VAL A 7 -19.80 0.65 2.27
N PRO A 8 -19.68 1.99 2.36
CA PRO A 8 -19.96 2.88 1.25
C PRO A 8 -18.71 3.01 0.38
N TYR A 9 -18.52 2.09 -0.56
CA TYR A 9 -17.63 2.34 -1.70
C TYR A 9 -18.48 2.85 -2.88
N PRO A 10 -18.04 3.90 -3.59
CA PRO A 10 -18.68 4.28 -4.84
C PRO A 10 -18.46 3.16 -5.84
N VAL A 11 -19.53 2.40 -6.12
CA VAL A 11 -19.58 1.48 -7.25
C VAL A 11 -19.54 2.35 -8.49
N ALA A 12 -18.35 2.50 -9.10
CA ALA A 12 -18.25 3.07 -10.43
C ALA A 12 -19.11 2.21 -11.35
N GLN A 13 -20.25 2.75 -11.79
CA GLN A 13 -21.05 2.15 -12.85
C GLN A 13 -20.21 2.20 -14.13
N ILE A 14 -19.42 1.15 -14.34
CA ILE A 14 -18.80 0.89 -15.63
C ILE A 14 -19.95 0.48 -16.54
N GLY A 15 -20.34 1.42 -17.39
CA GLY A 15 -21.37 1.24 -18.40
C GLY A 15 -21.17 -0.07 -19.14
N ASN A 16 -22.26 -0.80 -19.25
CA ASN A 16 -22.42 -2.08 -19.90
C ASN A 16 -21.95 -2.04 -21.37
N LYS A 17 -20.65 -2.23 -21.61
CA LYS A 17 -20.10 -2.56 -22.93
C LYS A 17 -19.38 -3.89 -22.80
N PRO A 18 -19.73 -4.90 -23.62
CA PRO A 18 -18.98 -6.15 -23.64
C PRO A 18 -17.53 -5.83 -23.98
N PHE A 19 -16.60 -6.41 -23.22
CA PHE A 19 -15.18 -6.46 -23.58
C PHE A 19 -15.06 -7.39 -24.80
N ALA A 20 -15.36 -6.85 -25.98
CA ALA A 20 -15.16 -7.52 -27.24
C ALA A 20 -13.67 -7.50 -27.54
N MET A 21 -12.96 -8.52 -27.06
CA MET A 21 -11.66 -8.89 -27.58
C MET A 21 -11.92 -9.40 -29.00
N ALA A 22 -11.91 -8.50 -29.97
CA ALA A 22 -11.85 -8.87 -31.38
C ALA A 22 -10.47 -9.48 -31.60
N LEU A 23 -10.33 -10.80 -31.34
CA LEU A 23 -9.39 -11.58 -32.13
C LEU A 23 -9.81 -11.35 -33.59
N PRO A 24 -8.93 -10.85 -34.48
CA PRO A 24 -9.18 -11.06 -35.89
C PRO A 24 -9.23 -12.59 -36.05
N ALA A 25 -10.42 -13.10 -36.35
CA ALA A 25 -10.55 -14.45 -36.85
C ALA A 25 -9.54 -14.58 -37.98
N LEU A 26 -8.60 -15.51 -37.84
CA LEU A 26 -7.85 -16.03 -38.96
C LEU A 26 -8.87 -16.76 -39.84
N ASP A 27 -9.64 -15.99 -40.61
CA ASP A 27 -10.45 -16.49 -41.71
C ASP A 27 -9.46 -16.89 -42.80
N PHE A 28 -8.97 -18.12 -42.66
CA PHE A 28 -8.37 -18.87 -43.74
C PHE A 28 -9.49 -19.26 -44.72
N GLU A 29 -10.09 -18.27 -45.39
CA GLU A 29 -10.89 -18.49 -46.59
C GLU A 29 -9.93 -18.60 -47.79
N ALA A 30 -9.09 -19.64 -47.75
CA ALA A 30 -8.41 -20.15 -48.94
C ALA A 30 -9.42 -21.01 -49.71
N ARG A 31 -10.39 -20.40 -50.40
CA ARG A 31 -11.11 -21.01 -51.53
C ARG A 31 -12.01 -19.99 -52.24
N GLU A 32 -11.94 -20.04 -53.57
CA GLU A 32 -12.73 -19.27 -54.53
C GLU A 32 -12.35 -17.81 -54.75
N ASN A 33 -11.15 -17.59 -55.29
CA ASN A 33 -11.02 -16.59 -56.36
C ASN A 33 -10.02 -17.05 -57.44
N GLN A 34 -10.29 -18.23 -58.00
CA GLN A 34 -9.79 -18.61 -59.33
C GLN A 34 -10.78 -18.12 -60.40
N GLN A 35 -10.86 -16.80 -60.63
CA GLN A 35 -11.41 -16.24 -61.87
C GLN A 35 -11.32 -14.71 -61.87
N ALA A 36 -10.22 -14.18 -62.42
CA ALA A 36 -10.19 -12.96 -63.26
C ALA A 36 -8.75 -12.49 -63.51
N LEU A 37 -7.91 -13.29 -64.15
CA LEU A 37 -6.65 -12.82 -64.75
C LEU A 37 -6.39 -13.55 -66.08
N TYR A 38 -7.36 -13.42 -66.98
CA TYR A 38 -7.33 -13.65 -68.43
C TYR A 38 -8.60 -12.92 -68.91
N THR A 39 -8.64 -11.97 -69.83
CA THR A 39 -7.76 -11.55 -70.92
C THR A 39 -8.26 -10.15 -71.29
N ASP A 40 -7.40 -9.19 -71.60
CA ASP A 40 -7.79 -8.17 -72.59
C ASP A 40 -6.61 -7.96 -73.53
N GLU A 41 -6.80 -8.53 -74.71
CA GLU A 41 -5.95 -8.37 -75.87
C GLU A 41 -6.07 -6.91 -76.35
N GLN A 42 -4.93 -6.24 -76.44
CA GLN A 42 -4.59 -5.21 -77.44
C GLN A 42 -5.60 -4.08 -77.75
N GLU A 43 -5.18 -2.86 -77.44
CA GLU A 43 -5.11 -1.82 -78.48
C GLU A 43 -3.80 -1.03 -78.32
N ILE A 44 -2.73 -1.51 -78.96
CA ILE A 44 -1.56 -0.65 -79.25
C ILE A 44 -1.75 -0.17 -80.68
N VAL A 45 -2.16 1.09 -80.80
CA VAL A 45 -2.22 1.81 -82.08
C VAL A 45 -0.81 1.86 -82.66
N ILE A 46 -0.63 1.17 -83.79
CA ILE A 46 0.60 1.22 -84.58
C ILE A 46 0.65 2.57 -85.30
N GLY A 47 1.32 3.54 -84.67
CA GLY A 47 1.86 4.73 -85.34
C GLY A 47 3.35 4.52 -85.59
N GLY A 48 3.72 4.26 -86.84
CA GLY A 48 5.11 3.96 -87.21
C GLY A 48 6.09 5.09 -86.93
N ASN A 49 7.23 4.74 -86.33
CA ASN A 49 8.56 4.79 -86.94
C ASN A 49 9.53 4.14 -85.96
N GLY A 50 10.31 3.17 -86.46
CA GLY A 50 11.17 2.33 -85.64
C GLY A 50 12.31 3.09 -84.99
N GLU A 51 12.55 2.80 -83.72
CA GLU A 51 13.85 2.89 -83.08
C GLU A 51 13.95 1.78 -82.03
N GLU A 52 15.08 1.08 -82.08
CA GLU A 52 15.41 -0.11 -81.33
C GLU A 52 15.87 0.19 -79.88
N ILE A 53 15.32 -0.59 -78.95
CA ILE A 53 15.92 -1.13 -77.71
C ILE A 53 16.26 -0.15 -76.57
N SER A 54 15.70 -0.43 -75.39
CA SER A 54 16.48 -0.58 -74.15
C SER A 54 15.75 -1.51 -73.19
N GLN A 55 16.25 -2.75 -73.07
CA GLN A 55 15.89 -3.70 -72.02
C GLN A 55 16.29 -3.09 -70.66
N ASN A 56 15.34 -2.46 -69.98
CA ASN A 56 15.47 -2.25 -68.54
C ASN A 56 15.02 -3.51 -67.82
N GLN A 57 15.93 -4.02 -67.00
CA GLN A 57 15.75 -5.16 -66.10
C GLN A 57 14.47 -4.95 -65.29
N VAL A 58 13.46 -5.78 -65.54
CA VAL A 58 12.37 -5.95 -64.59
C VAL A 58 12.92 -6.90 -63.54
N GLU A 59 13.27 -6.36 -62.37
CA GLU A 59 13.48 -7.16 -61.16
C GLU A 59 12.21 -7.98 -60.96
N GLU A 60 12.31 -9.30 -61.11
CA GLU A 60 11.23 -10.22 -60.80
C GLU A 60 11.07 -10.20 -59.27
N ILE A 61 10.18 -9.33 -58.80
CA ILE A 61 9.79 -9.30 -57.39
C ILE A 61 9.07 -10.61 -57.13
N ASP A 62 9.66 -11.47 -56.29
CA ASP A 62 8.99 -12.64 -55.76
C ASP A 62 7.83 -12.18 -54.87
N ILE A 63 6.65 -12.06 -55.48
CA ILE A 63 5.44 -11.56 -54.83
C ILE A 63 5.09 -12.44 -53.64
N ASP A 64 5.35 -13.76 -53.71
CA ASP A 64 5.07 -14.68 -52.62
C ASP A 64 6.00 -14.43 -51.42
N ALA A 65 7.30 -14.17 -51.68
CA ALA A 65 8.25 -13.79 -50.65
C ALA A 65 7.90 -12.43 -50.00
N LEU A 66 7.52 -11.44 -50.80
CA LEU A 66 7.11 -10.12 -50.30
C LEU A 66 5.82 -10.18 -49.47
N VAL A 67 4.85 -10.97 -49.91
CA VAL A 67 3.59 -11.20 -49.16
C VAL A 67 3.88 -11.92 -47.85
N TYR A 68 4.78 -12.90 -47.84
CA TYR A 68 5.15 -13.64 -46.64
C TYR A 68 5.89 -12.75 -45.62
N GLU A 69 6.83 -11.92 -46.07
CA GLU A 69 7.54 -10.96 -45.23
C GLU A 69 6.57 -9.91 -44.65
N LYS A 70 5.69 -9.35 -45.48
CA LYS A 70 4.69 -8.37 -45.03
C LYS A 70 3.68 -8.97 -44.05
N ALA A 71 3.22 -10.20 -44.29
CA ALA A 71 2.33 -10.91 -43.37
C ALA A 71 2.99 -11.16 -42.00
N ARG A 72 4.29 -11.49 -41.99
CA ARG A 72 5.05 -11.68 -40.77
C ARG A 72 5.25 -10.37 -40.00
N GLU A 73 5.67 -9.30 -40.67
CA GLU A 73 5.80 -7.97 -40.06
C GLU A 73 4.47 -7.52 -39.44
N LEU A 74 3.37 -7.64 -40.19
CA LEU A 74 2.05 -7.24 -39.71
C LEU A 74 1.60 -8.10 -38.52
N SER A 75 1.94 -9.39 -38.51
CA SER A 75 1.68 -10.26 -37.37
C SER A 75 2.48 -9.85 -36.14
N GLU A 76 3.77 -9.55 -36.29
CA GLU A 76 4.62 -9.12 -35.17
C GLU A 76 4.16 -7.77 -34.61
N GLU A 77 3.83 -6.80 -35.47
CA GLU A 77 3.29 -5.49 -35.09
C GLU A 77 1.92 -5.62 -34.39
N ASN A 78 1.03 -6.48 -34.91
CA ASN A 78 -0.28 -6.74 -34.31
C ASN A 78 -0.20 -7.45 -32.96
N LEU A 79 0.89 -8.17 -32.64
CA LEU A 79 1.09 -8.80 -31.33
C LEU A 79 1.80 -7.89 -30.32
N GLN A 80 2.61 -6.92 -30.78
CA GLN A 80 3.33 -6.00 -29.89
C GLN A 80 2.39 -5.14 -29.04
N ALA A 81 1.38 -4.51 -29.63
CA ALA A 81 0.48 -3.63 -28.89
C ALA A 81 -0.36 -4.37 -27.83
N PRO A 82 -0.96 -5.55 -28.11
CA PRO A 82 -1.61 -6.36 -27.08
C PRO A 82 -0.65 -6.85 -25.98
N MET A 83 0.57 -7.27 -26.33
CA MET A 83 1.56 -7.70 -25.34
C MET A 83 1.95 -6.54 -24.41
N GLN A 84 2.22 -5.36 -24.97
CA GLN A 84 2.53 -4.17 -24.17
C GLN A 84 1.34 -3.77 -23.28
N ALA A 85 0.10 -3.91 -23.75
CA ALA A 85 -1.09 -3.66 -22.96
C ALA A 85 -1.22 -4.63 -21.78
N VAL A 86 -0.91 -5.91 -21.97
CA VAL A 86 -0.89 -6.92 -20.90
C VAL A 86 0.20 -6.62 -19.87
N GLU A 87 1.42 -6.28 -20.33
CA GLU A 87 2.52 -5.90 -19.43
C GLU A 87 2.17 -4.67 -18.58
N ASN A 88 1.60 -3.64 -19.20
CA ASN A 88 1.16 -2.43 -18.51
C ASN A 88 0.05 -2.73 -17.49
N LEU A 89 -0.90 -3.61 -17.85
CA LEU A 89 -1.96 -4.03 -16.94
C LEU A 89 -1.39 -4.82 -15.75
N MET A 90 -0.45 -5.72 -15.98
CA MET A 90 0.22 -6.47 -14.91
C MET A 90 0.97 -5.55 -13.96
N ALA A 91 1.72 -4.58 -14.49
CA ALA A 91 2.42 -3.58 -13.68
C ALA A 91 1.43 -2.74 -12.85
N ALA A 92 0.35 -2.25 -13.47
CA ALA A 92 -0.68 -1.47 -12.77
C ALA A 92 -1.41 -2.29 -11.69
N LEU A 93 -1.65 -3.59 -11.92
CA LEU A 93 -2.24 -4.48 -10.92
C LEU A 93 -1.31 -4.72 -9.75
N GLN A 94 -0.01 -4.91 -9.99
CA GLN A 94 0.99 -5.06 -8.93
C GLN A 94 1.07 -3.80 -8.07
N GLU A 95 1.16 -2.62 -8.69
CA GLU A 95 1.20 -1.35 -7.97
C GLU A 95 -0.07 -1.13 -7.13
N LYS A 96 -1.24 -1.39 -7.71
CA LYS A 96 -2.50 -1.28 -7.00
C LYS A 96 -2.59 -2.25 -5.82
N PHE A 97 -2.16 -3.49 -6.01
CA PHE A 97 -2.18 -4.50 -4.95
C PHE A 97 -1.30 -4.09 -3.77
N GLU A 98 -0.09 -3.62 -4.02
CA GLU A 98 0.83 -3.12 -2.99
C GLU A 98 0.24 -1.90 -2.25
N MET A 99 -0.38 -0.98 -2.98
CA MET A 99 -1.05 0.18 -2.40
C MET A 99 -2.22 -0.23 -1.50
N ASP A 100 -3.11 -1.11 -1.99
CA ASP A 100 -4.28 -1.59 -1.25
C ASP A 100 -3.86 -2.39 0.00
N LEU A 101 -2.81 -3.21 -0.11
CA LEU A 101 -2.23 -3.94 1.02
C LEU A 101 -1.69 -2.97 2.08
N GLY A 102 -0.94 -1.96 1.66
CA GLY A 102 -0.44 -0.90 2.56
C GLY A 102 -1.58 -0.14 3.27
N HIS A 103 -2.66 0.16 2.56
CA HIS A 103 -3.85 0.79 3.16
C HIS A 103 -4.54 -0.10 4.18
N LEU A 104 -4.69 -1.40 3.89
CA LEU A 104 -5.32 -2.35 4.79
C LEU A 104 -4.50 -2.54 6.06
N GLN A 105 -3.18 -2.68 5.94
CA GLN A 105 -2.26 -2.78 7.07
C GLN A 105 -2.34 -1.54 7.98
N ASN A 106 -2.26 -0.34 7.39
CA ASN A 106 -2.40 0.91 8.14
C ASN A 106 -3.76 1.00 8.86
N SER A 107 -4.84 0.60 8.19
CA SER A 107 -6.19 0.60 8.77
C SER A 107 -6.30 -0.39 9.94
N ALA A 108 -5.71 -1.58 9.80
CA ALA A 108 -5.69 -2.60 10.84
C ALA A 108 -4.92 -2.12 12.08
N VAL A 109 -3.73 -1.51 11.91
CA VAL A 109 -2.96 -0.96 13.04
C VAL A 109 -3.72 0.18 13.73
N LYS A 110 -4.34 1.09 12.97
CA LYS A 110 -5.16 2.17 13.55
C LYS A 110 -6.33 1.64 14.38
N LEU A 111 -7.01 0.60 13.87
CA LEU A 111 -8.11 -0.03 14.60
C LEU A 111 -7.61 -0.71 15.88
N ALA A 112 -6.52 -1.47 15.79
CA ALA A 112 -5.91 -2.11 16.95
C ALA A 112 -5.47 -1.10 18.01
N TYR A 113 -4.83 0.01 17.60
CA TYR A 113 -4.46 1.12 18.47
C TYR A 113 -5.68 1.70 19.20
N ALA A 114 -6.76 2.02 18.47
CA ALA A 114 -7.96 2.59 19.07
C ALA A 114 -8.64 1.64 20.08
N ILE A 115 -8.62 0.33 19.80
CA ILE A 115 -9.12 -0.68 20.74
C ILE A 115 -8.23 -0.74 21.98
N ALA A 116 -6.92 -0.86 21.80
CA ALA A 116 -5.96 -0.94 22.90
C ALA A 116 -6.02 0.30 23.79
N GLU A 117 -6.06 1.49 23.20
CA GLU A 117 -6.22 2.76 23.90
C GLU A 117 -7.48 2.74 24.77
N LYS A 118 -8.63 2.36 24.22
CA LYS A 118 -9.88 2.29 24.98
C LYS A 118 -9.80 1.30 26.15
N VAL A 119 -9.26 0.11 25.92
CA VAL A 119 -9.17 -0.95 26.95
C VAL A 119 -8.20 -0.55 28.05
N VAL A 120 -7.01 -0.06 27.70
CA VAL A 120 -5.97 0.33 28.66
C VAL A 120 -6.46 1.47 29.57
N HIS A 121 -7.13 2.50 29.00
CA HIS A 121 -7.72 3.56 29.80
C HIS A 121 -8.84 3.08 30.72
N GLN A 122 -9.66 2.13 30.27
CA GLN A 122 -10.70 1.53 31.09
C GLN A 122 -10.08 0.78 32.29
N VAL A 123 -9.09 -0.08 32.01
CA VAL A 123 -8.39 -0.87 33.05
C VAL A 123 -7.66 0.03 34.03
N ALA A 124 -6.98 1.09 33.55
CA ALA A 124 -6.28 2.03 34.42
C ALA A 124 -7.22 2.83 35.34
N LYS A 125 -8.45 3.09 34.90
CA LYS A 125 -9.49 3.71 35.75
C LYS A 125 -10.04 2.74 36.80
N GLU A 126 -10.18 1.47 36.45
CA GLU A 126 -10.76 0.45 37.34
C GLU A 126 -9.73 -0.12 38.34
N SER A 127 -8.46 -0.24 37.93
CA SER A 127 -7.39 -0.85 38.71
C SER A 127 -6.26 0.14 39.02
N SER A 128 -6.28 0.67 40.25
CA SER A 128 -5.20 1.53 40.76
C SER A 128 -3.87 0.79 40.94
N GLN A 129 -3.82 -0.55 40.85
CA GLN A 129 -2.56 -1.30 40.93
C GLN A 129 -1.66 -1.08 39.71
N THR A 130 -2.24 -0.72 38.55
CA THR A 130 -1.51 -0.47 37.30
C THR A 130 -0.43 0.60 37.49
N ILE A 131 -0.70 1.62 38.32
CA ILE A 131 0.28 2.70 38.55
C ILE A 131 1.53 2.21 39.28
N ILE A 132 1.42 1.21 40.17
CA ILE A 132 2.58 0.72 40.92
C ILE A 132 3.59 0.09 39.96
N ALA A 133 3.11 -0.77 39.06
CA ALA A 133 3.93 -1.38 38.03
C ALA A 133 4.55 -0.31 37.12
N GLN A 134 3.76 0.68 36.73
CA GLN A 134 4.23 1.75 35.85
C GLN A 134 5.34 2.59 36.48
N VAL A 135 5.20 2.96 37.76
CA VAL A 135 6.20 3.71 38.52
C VAL A 135 7.48 2.91 38.66
N GLN A 136 7.38 1.62 38.99
CA GLN A 136 8.55 0.74 39.09
C GLN A 136 9.32 0.64 37.78
N GLU A 137 8.63 0.47 36.65
CA GLU A 137 9.24 0.42 35.33
C GLU A 137 9.99 1.71 34.97
N VAL A 138 9.41 2.86 35.29
CA VAL A 138 10.06 4.17 35.03
C VAL A 138 11.30 4.35 35.89
N LEU A 139 11.21 3.98 37.16
CA LEU A 139 12.32 4.11 38.10
C LEU A 139 13.46 3.14 37.79
N GLN A 140 13.19 1.94 37.26
CA GLN A 140 14.24 1.02 36.79
C GLN A 140 15.16 1.63 35.73
N ASN A 141 14.64 2.56 34.93
CA ASN A 141 15.38 3.26 33.89
C ASN A 141 16.00 4.59 34.36
N CYS A 142 15.82 4.97 35.63
CA CYS A 142 16.35 6.21 36.21
C CYS A 142 17.55 5.94 37.12
N LYS A 143 18.52 6.86 37.12
CA LYS A 143 19.63 6.84 38.09
C LYS A 143 19.13 7.28 39.46
N LYS A 144 19.56 6.58 40.51
CA LYS A 144 19.09 6.78 41.89
C LYS A 144 19.52 8.11 42.51
N GLU A 145 20.65 8.65 42.07
CA GLU A 145 21.24 9.87 42.64
C GLU A 145 20.66 11.18 42.07
N LEU A 146 19.83 11.10 41.02
CA LEU A 146 19.27 12.28 40.36
C LEU A 146 18.06 12.83 41.12
N SER A 147 18.07 14.13 41.42
CA SER A 147 16.88 14.85 41.86
C SER A 147 15.81 14.76 40.77
N SER A 148 14.69 14.12 41.11
CA SER A 148 13.66 13.77 40.13
C SER A 148 12.28 14.08 40.69
N THR A 149 11.37 14.54 39.84
CA THR A 149 9.96 14.77 40.16
C THR A 149 9.10 13.84 39.31
N LEU A 150 8.31 12.99 39.95
CA LEU A 150 7.33 12.12 39.30
C LEU A 150 5.93 12.74 39.39
N TYR A 151 5.36 13.05 38.23
CA TYR A 151 4.02 13.55 38.08
C TYR A 151 3.05 12.40 37.82
N LEU A 152 1.93 12.44 38.52
CA LEU A 152 0.88 11.41 38.53
C LEU A 152 -0.50 12.06 38.52
N HIS A 153 -1.53 11.34 38.08
CA HIS A 153 -2.90 11.78 38.30
C HIS A 153 -3.19 11.91 39.82
N PRO A 154 -3.96 12.92 40.28
CA PRO A 154 -4.25 13.11 41.71
C PRO A 154 -4.79 11.87 42.42
N ASP A 155 -5.66 11.09 41.76
CA ASP A 155 -6.25 9.88 42.33
C ASP A 155 -5.21 8.77 42.52
N ASP A 156 -4.26 8.65 41.58
CA ASP A 156 -3.22 7.63 41.67
C ASP A 156 -2.16 8.02 42.70
N LEU A 157 -1.84 9.31 42.81
CA LEU A 157 -1.01 9.83 43.89
C LEU A 157 -1.65 9.59 45.26
N LYS A 158 -2.97 9.79 45.37
CA LYS A 158 -3.72 9.49 46.60
C LYS A 158 -3.64 8.01 46.93
N PHE A 159 -3.86 7.13 45.95
CA PHE A 159 -3.73 5.69 46.12
C PHE A 159 -2.32 5.27 46.58
N LEU A 160 -1.25 5.82 45.99
CA LEU A 160 0.12 5.55 46.42
C LEU A 160 0.37 6.02 47.87
N ARG A 161 -0.17 7.19 48.25
CA ARG A 161 -0.03 7.73 49.63
C ARG A 161 -0.77 6.91 50.67
N GLU A 162 -1.91 6.34 50.31
CA GLU A 162 -2.66 5.42 51.16
C GLU A 162 -1.91 4.08 51.37
N ASN A 163 -1.00 3.72 50.46
CA ASN A 163 -0.13 2.55 50.55
C ASN A 163 1.31 2.95 50.93
N SER A 164 1.48 3.47 52.15
CA SER A 164 2.75 4.04 52.64
C SER A 164 3.97 3.14 52.50
N GLU A 165 3.81 1.82 52.60
CA GLU A 165 4.90 0.85 52.42
C GLU A 165 5.52 0.87 51.02
N ILE A 166 4.73 1.20 49.99
CA ILE A 166 5.21 1.28 48.61
C ILE A 166 6.08 2.52 48.44
N ILE A 167 5.59 3.67 48.92
CA ILE A 167 6.32 4.93 48.86
C ILE A 167 7.62 4.86 49.68
N SER A 168 7.60 4.23 50.86
CA SER A 168 8.81 4.12 51.68
C SER A 168 9.88 3.31 50.97
N ARG A 169 9.53 2.17 50.36
CA ARG A 169 10.49 1.37 49.58
C ARG A 169 11.04 2.14 48.38
N ILE A 170 10.20 2.91 47.70
CA ILE A 170 10.66 3.75 46.58
C ILE A 170 11.62 4.82 47.08
N HIS A 171 11.35 5.47 48.22
CA HIS A 171 12.24 6.48 48.80
C HIS A 171 13.56 5.90 49.32
N ASP A 172 13.57 4.66 49.82
CA ASP A 172 14.81 3.98 50.24
C ASP A 172 15.77 3.82 49.04
N ASP A 173 15.23 3.53 47.85
CA ASP A 173 16.00 3.43 46.61
C ASP A 173 16.24 4.79 45.93
N PHE A 174 15.31 5.73 46.05
CA PHE A 174 15.32 7.04 45.39
C PHE A 174 15.05 8.17 46.40
N PRO A 175 16.04 8.55 47.23
CA PRO A 175 15.83 9.51 48.31
C PRO A 175 15.53 10.93 47.82
N ALA A 176 15.96 11.28 46.61
CA ALA A 176 15.74 12.59 45.99
C ALA A 176 14.52 12.64 45.04
N LEU A 177 13.60 11.67 45.13
CA LEU A 177 12.39 11.62 44.30
C LEU A 177 11.23 12.38 44.97
N GLU A 178 10.64 13.35 44.28
CA GLU A 178 9.41 14.02 44.70
C GLU A 178 8.20 13.52 43.90
N PHE A 179 7.05 13.37 44.56
CA PHE A 179 5.79 13.04 43.88
C PHE A 179 4.87 14.25 43.79
N LYS A 180 4.43 14.62 42.58
CA LYS A 180 3.50 15.72 42.32
C LYS A 180 2.24 15.26 41.59
N ALA A 181 1.12 15.91 41.88
CA ALA A 181 -0.13 15.65 41.19
C ALA A 181 -0.25 16.55 39.94
N SER A 182 -0.68 15.97 38.81
CA SER A 182 -1.04 16.71 37.59
C SER A 182 -2.35 16.15 37.03
N ARG A 183 -3.33 17.04 36.81
CA ARG A 183 -4.62 16.68 36.18
C ARG A 183 -4.55 16.52 34.66
N GLU A 184 -3.42 16.90 34.06
CA GLU A 184 -3.18 16.73 32.63
C GLU A 184 -2.86 15.28 32.27
N LEU A 185 -2.45 14.46 33.25
CA LEU A 185 -2.12 13.07 33.06
C LEU A 185 -3.34 12.18 33.25
N SER A 186 -3.56 11.25 32.33
CA SER A 186 -4.54 10.17 32.50
C SER A 186 -4.15 9.24 33.66
N ARG A 187 -5.15 8.63 34.29
CA ARG A 187 -4.91 7.61 35.33
C ARG A 187 -4.10 6.44 34.78
N GLY A 188 -3.23 5.88 35.61
CA GLY A 188 -2.30 4.79 35.27
C GLY A 188 -1.05 5.24 34.49
N GLY A 189 -0.98 6.49 34.04
CA GLY A 189 0.21 7.07 33.43
C GLY A 189 1.04 7.89 34.41
N CYS A 190 2.33 8.02 34.15
CA CYS A 190 3.21 8.90 34.91
C CYS A 190 4.25 9.59 34.03
N LYS A 191 4.75 10.74 34.49
CA LYS A 191 5.80 11.51 33.82
C LYS A 191 6.91 11.81 34.81
N LEU A 192 8.15 11.47 34.50
CA LEU A 192 9.30 11.77 35.34
C LEU A 192 10.07 12.95 34.74
N GLU A 193 10.36 13.96 35.54
CA GLU A 193 11.25 15.06 35.18
C GLU A 193 12.48 15.04 36.09
N ASN A 194 13.66 15.14 35.49
CA ASN A 194 14.92 15.26 36.21
C ASN A 194 15.86 16.20 35.47
N GLU A 195 17.07 16.40 36.00
CA GLU A 195 18.08 17.29 35.41
C GLU A 195 18.50 16.88 33.98
N ASN A 196 18.35 15.60 33.62
CA ASN A 196 18.71 15.07 32.31
C ASN A 196 17.56 15.15 31.30
N GLY A 197 16.37 15.57 31.72
CA GLY A 197 15.21 15.76 30.87
C GLY A 197 13.94 15.13 31.41
N THR A 198 13.06 14.76 30.49
CA THR A 198 11.71 14.28 30.80
C THR A 198 11.50 12.90 30.21
N ILE A 199 11.07 11.96 31.04
CA ILE A 199 10.62 10.63 30.62
C ILE A 199 9.09 10.63 30.66
N ASP A 200 8.49 10.56 29.48
CA ASP A 200 7.05 10.41 29.30
C ASP A 200 6.69 8.92 29.28
N ALA A 201 6.12 8.45 30.39
CA ALA A 201 5.62 7.08 30.56
C ALA A 201 4.09 7.09 30.72
N THR A 202 3.43 7.96 29.97
CA THR A 202 1.98 7.90 29.79
C THR A 202 1.60 6.67 28.99
N LEU A 203 0.39 6.14 29.25
CA LEU A 203 -0.13 4.96 28.55
C LEU A 203 -0.29 5.25 27.05
N GLU A 204 -0.66 6.49 26.72
CA GLU A 204 -0.76 7.05 25.38
C GLU A 204 0.58 6.98 24.66
N LYS A 205 1.68 7.42 25.30
CA LYS A 205 3.01 7.39 24.70
C LYS A 205 3.49 5.97 24.44
N GLN A 206 3.23 5.05 25.36
CA GLN A 206 3.59 3.63 25.21
C GLN A 206 2.83 2.96 24.08
N LEU A 207 1.51 3.14 24.01
CA LEU A 207 0.69 2.61 22.94
C LEU A 207 1.10 3.19 21.58
N HIS A 208 1.40 4.49 21.54
CA HIS A 208 1.86 5.13 20.32
C HIS A 208 3.20 4.53 19.85
N LYS A 209 4.13 4.28 20.77
CA LYS A 209 5.40 3.61 20.45
C LYS A 209 5.18 2.24 19.82
N ILE A 210 4.32 1.41 20.43
CA ILE A 210 3.96 0.09 19.88
C ILE A 210 3.37 0.21 18.47
N SER A 211 2.43 1.14 18.26
CA SER A 211 1.84 1.33 16.92
C SER A 211 2.85 1.77 15.87
N THR A 212 3.84 2.58 16.27
CA THR A 212 4.89 3.06 15.37
C THR A 212 5.82 1.90 14.99
N GLU A 213 6.20 1.08 15.96
CA GLU A 213 7.02 -0.12 15.73
C GLU A 213 6.31 -1.13 14.82
N LEU A 214 5.01 -1.35 15.00
CA LEU A 214 4.21 -2.23 14.13
C LEU A 214 4.16 -1.75 12.67
N LEU A 215 4.21 -0.44 12.43
CA LEU A 215 4.24 0.12 11.07
C LEU A 215 5.63 0.09 10.44
N GLN A 216 6.69 -0.01 11.24
CA GLN A 216 8.08 -0.05 10.76
C GLN A 216 8.56 -1.46 10.40
N LEU A 217 7.85 -2.51 10.81
CA LEU A 217 8.14 -3.92 10.48
C LEU A 217 7.87 -4.30 9.00
N ARG A 218 8.01 -3.33 8.08
CA ARG A 218 7.83 -3.49 6.64
C ARG A 218 9.05 -4.12 5.98
#